data_AF-A0A3D5CUP6-F1
#
_entry.id   AF-A0A3D5CUP6-F1
#
_cell.length_a   1.000
_cell.length_b   1.000
_cell.length_c   1.000
_cell.angle_alpha   90.00
_cell.angle_beta   90.00
_cell.angle_gamma   90.00
#
_symmetry.space_group_name_H-M   'P 1'
#
loop_
_entity.id
_entity.type
_entity.pdbx_description
1 polymer ?
#
loop_
_entity_poly.entity_id
_entity_poly.type
_entity_poly.pdbx_seq_one_letter_code
_entity_poly.pdbx_strand_id
1 'polypeptide(L)'
;GLYGIYKNYQMTKNPRAYQVVNEWFEDRMEEGAPPKNVNTMAPLLTMAYLYEDTKDSRYLPYLEQWAEWVMNDMPRTNEDGLQHATYGPENKNQLWDDTLMMTVLPLAKIGKLLNRPEYLEEARYQFMIHIKYLMDKRTGLWYHGWTFEGNHNYAEAFWARGNCWLTIAIPEIIEILELSKEDALRKLLIETLEAQVRALKTYQSESGLWHTLLDDPSSYVESSATAGFAYGILKAVHKRYLPQEYKEVAYRAIQGLLEQIDEKGEVQNVSIGTGMGDSLDFYRNIGITAMPYGQSLTVLCLTELLVSYC
;
A
#
# COMPACT_ATOMS: atom_id res chain seq x y z
N GLY A 1 8.50 9.05 0.43
CA GLY A 1 8.38 7.67 -0.06
C GLY A 1 8.66 7.72 -1.53
N LEU A 2 9.59 6.88 -2.00
CA LEU A 2 10.16 7.01 -3.34
C LEU A 2 9.09 6.88 -4.44
N TYR A 3 8.11 6.01 -4.24
CA TYR A 3 7.07 5.77 -5.24
C TYR A 3 6.20 6.99 -5.54
N GLY A 4 5.73 7.69 -4.50
CA GLY A 4 4.94 8.92 -4.67
C GLY A 4 5.75 10.04 -5.31
N ILE A 5 7.02 10.21 -4.94
CA ILE A 5 7.91 11.22 -5.53
C ILE A 5 8.20 10.88 -6.99
N TYR A 6 8.43 9.60 -7.31
CA TYR A 6 8.61 9.13 -8.68
C TYR A 6 7.35 9.34 -9.54
N LYS A 7 6.16 9.02 -9.03
CA LYS A 7 4.88 9.33 -9.71
C LYS A 7 4.74 10.83 -9.96
N ASN A 8 5.13 11.66 -8.99
CA ASN A 8 5.12 13.11 -9.15
C ASN A 8 6.04 13.55 -10.30
N TYR A 9 7.26 13.02 -10.35
CA TYR A 9 8.16 13.24 -11.49
C TYR A 9 7.54 12.77 -12.81
N GLN A 10 6.98 11.56 -12.87
CA GLN A 10 6.38 11.01 -14.08
C GLN A 10 5.29 11.93 -14.63
N MET A 11 4.48 12.51 -13.75
CA MET A 11 3.37 13.39 -14.10
C MET A 11 3.82 14.82 -14.46
N THR A 12 4.69 15.43 -13.65
CA THR A 12 5.00 16.86 -13.74
C THR A 12 6.30 17.16 -14.48
N LYS A 13 7.13 16.13 -14.69
CA LYS A 13 8.53 16.23 -15.14
C LYS A 13 9.39 17.13 -14.25
N ASN A 14 9.03 17.26 -12.97
CA ASN A 14 9.79 18.03 -11.98
C ASN A 14 11.20 17.42 -11.79
N PRO A 15 12.28 18.14 -12.17
CA PRO A 15 13.64 17.60 -12.09
C PRO A 15 14.09 17.37 -10.65
N ARG A 16 13.58 18.13 -9.68
CA ARG A 16 13.91 17.94 -8.26
C ARG A 16 13.34 16.63 -7.72
N ALA A 17 12.13 16.26 -8.14
CA ALA A 17 11.53 14.98 -7.76
C ALA A 17 12.36 13.80 -8.30
N TYR A 18 12.80 13.89 -9.56
CA TYR A 18 13.71 12.90 -10.16
C TYR A 18 15.04 12.82 -9.40
N GLN A 19 15.67 13.96 -9.12
CA GLN A 19 16.95 14.03 -8.41
C GLN A 19 16.87 13.36 -7.04
N VAL A 20 15.87 13.69 -6.22
CA VAL A 20 15.69 13.11 -4.88
C VAL A 20 15.58 11.58 -4.92
N VAL A 21 14.86 11.03 -5.89
CA VAL A 21 14.71 9.57 -6.00
C VAL A 21 16.05 8.92 -6.40
N ASN A 22 16.77 9.49 -7.37
CA ASN A 22 18.04 8.94 -7.82
C ASN A 22 19.12 9.04 -6.74
N GLU A 23 19.28 10.21 -6.11
CA GLU A 23 20.25 10.41 -5.02
C GLU A 23 20.03 9.40 -3.89
N TRP A 24 18.76 9.15 -3.52
CA TRP A 24 18.47 8.15 -2.50
C TRP A 24 18.95 6.75 -2.90
N PHE A 25 18.75 6.32 -4.14
CA PHE A 25 19.22 5.01 -4.60
C PHE A 25 20.73 4.94 -4.72
N GLU A 26 21.39 5.99 -5.22
CA GLU A 26 22.87 6.05 -5.26
C GLU A 26 23.44 5.88 -3.85
N ASP A 27 22.98 6.69 -2.90
CA ASP A 27 23.46 6.63 -1.51
C ASP A 27 23.25 5.23 -0.90
N ARG A 28 22.09 4.60 -1.12
CA ARG A 28 21.81 3.25 -0.56
C ARG A 28 22.61 2.15 -1.26
N MET A 29 22.88 2.27 -2.56
CA MET A 29 23.71 1.32 -3.27
C MET A 29 25.19 1.41 -2.84
N GLU A 30 25.65 2.61 -2.45
CA GLU A 30 26.98 2.80 -1.85
C GLU A 30 27.09 2.22 -0.44
N GLU A 31 26.05 2.37 0.39
CA GLU A 31 26.00 1.79 1.75
C GLU A 31 25.87 0.26 1.74
N GLY A 32 25.20 -0.28 0.72
CA GLY A 32 24.91 -1.70 0.57
C GLY A 32 23.48 -2.08 0.92
N ALA A 33 22.99 -3.17 0.32
CA ALA A 33 21.61 -3.62 0.51
C ALA A 33 21.33 -4.02 1.98
N PRO A 34 20.19 -3.60 2.55
CA PRO A 34 19.78 -4.08 3.86
C PRO A 34 19.39 -5.56 3.81
N PRO A 35 19.30 -6.27 4.96
CA PRO A 35 18.75 -7.61 4.98
C PRO A 35 17.32 -7.64 4.43
N LYS A 36 17.02 -8.66 3.60
CA LYS A 36 15.75 -8.80 2.91
C LYS A 36 14.62 -9.20 3.87
N ASN A 37 13.52 -8.47 3.80
CA ASN A 37 12.28 -8.72 4.52
C ASN A 37 11.11 -8.03 3.80
N VAL A 38 9.88 -8.25 4.27
CA VAL A 38 8.65 -7.74 3.63
C VAL A 38 8.66 -6.23 3.38
N ASN A 39 9.21 -5.44 4.32
CA ASN A 39 9.21 -3.98 4.28
C ASN A 39 10.34 -3.41 3.41
N THR A 40 11.52 -4.02 3.50
CA THR A 40 12.69 -3.59 2.70
C THR A 40 12.57 -3.88 1.21
N MET A 41 11.58 -4.69 0.80
CA MET A 41 11.25 -4.91 -0.61
C MET A 41 10.54 -3.70 -1.26
N ALA A 42 9.90 -2.82 -0.48
CA ALA A 42 9.05 -1.75 -1.01
C ALA A 42 9.79 -0.76 -1.96
N PRO A 43 11.05 -0.32 -1.68
CA PRO A 43 11.78 0.55 -2.60
C PRO A 43 12.00 -0.04 -4.00
N LEU A 44 12.04 -1.38 -4.12
CA LEU A 44 12.33 -2.06 -5.39
C LEU A 44 11.22 -1.84 -6.41
N LEU A 45 9.98 -1.51 -5.99
CA LEU A 45 8.93 -1.07 -6.91
C LEU A 45 9.38 0.17 -7.70
N THR A 46 9.93 1.17 -7.01
CA THR A 46 10.38 2.41 -7.67
C THR A 46 11.66 2.16 -8.46
N MET A 47 12.58 1.33 -7.96
CA MET A 47 13.79 0.95 -8.70
C MET A 47 13.44 0.26 -10.02
N ALA A 48 12.43 -0.62 -10.04
CA ALA A 48 11.99 -1.30 -11.26
C ALA A 48 11.47 -0.30 -12.31
N TYR A 49 10.69 0.69 -11.88
CA TYR A 49 10.26 1.77 -12.78
C TYR A 49 11.42 2.65 -13.27
N LEU A 50 12.37 3.00 -12.40
CA LEU A 50 13.56 3.74 -12.84
C LEU A 50 14.40 2.96 -13.83
N TYR A 51 14.59 1.65 -13.62
CA TYR A 51 15.28 0.80 -14.59
C TYR A 51 14.51 0.75 -15.92
N GLU A 52 13.18 0.68 -15.88
CA GLU A 52 12.36 0.71 -17.09
C GLU A 52 12.60 1.98 -17.91
N ASP A 53 12.65 3.15 -17.25
CA ASP A 53 12.87 4.46 -17.88
C ASP A 53 14.31 4.67 -18.36
N THR A 54 15.29 4.31 -17.53
CA THR A 54 16.71 4.70 -17.71
C THR A 54 17.57 3.63 -18.35
N LYS A 55 17.16 2.35 -18.23
CA LYS A 55 17.95 1.17 -18.58
C LYS A 55 19.30 1.08 -17.87
N ASP A 56 19.42 1.68 -16.68
CA ASP A 56 20.64 1.58 -15.88
C ASP A 56 20.85 0.15 -15.36
N SER A 57 21.79 -0.57 -15.96
CA SER A 57 22.06 -1.98 -15.65
C SER A 57 22.54 -2.22 -14.21
N ARG A 58 22.95 -1.17 -13.47
CA ARG A 58 23.32 -1.29 -12.05
C ARG A 58 22.15 -1.74 -11.17
N TYR A 59 20.90 -1.45 -11.57
CA TYR A 59 19.71 -1.89 -10.84
C TYR A 59 19.38 -3.36 -11.03
N LEU A 60 19.77 -3.96 -12.16
CA LEU A 60 19.33 -5.31 -12.55
C LEU A 60 19.69 -6.39 -11.49
N PRO A 61 20.93 -6.44 -10.94
CA PRO A 61 21.26 -7.42 -9.91
C PRO A 61 20.41 -7.30 -8.64
N TYR A 62 19.97 -6.09 -8.29
CA TYR A 62 19.07 -5.89 -7.14
C TYR A 62 17.67 -6.41 -7.46
N LEU A 63 17.11 -6.05 -8.62
CA LEU A 63 15.78 -6.50 -9.02
C LEU A 63 15.70 -8.03 -9.09
N GLU A 64 16.70 -8.69 -9.70
CA GLU A 64 16.76 -10.14 -9.81
C GLU A 64 16.92 -10.81 -8.44
N GLN A 65 17.92 -10.42 -7.64
CA GLN A 65 18.18 -11.08 -6.36
C GLN A 65 17.05 -10.90 -5.34
N TRP A 66 16.37 -9.76 -5.35
CA TRP A 66 15.25 -9.51 -4.44
C TRP A 66 13.99 -10.26 -4.88
N ALA A 67 13.69 -10.31 -6.18
CA ALA A 67 12.56 -11.09 -6.67
C ALA A 67 12.77 -12.61 -6.47
N GLU A 68 13.97 -13.12 -6.75
CA GLU A 68 14.30 -14.54 -6.50
C GLU A 68 14.21 -14.89 -5.01
N TRP A 69 14.61 -13.98 -4.11
CA TRP A 69 14.41 -14.18 -2.67
C TRP A 69 12.92 -14.29 -2.32
N VAL A 70 12.06 -13.42 -2.86
CA VAL A 70 10.60 -13.53 -2.61
C VAL A 70 10.07 -14.88 -3.08
N MET A 71 10.50 -15.34 -4.25
CA MET A 71 10.01 -16.60 -4.83
C MET A 71 10.49 -17.84 -4.08
N ASN A 72 11.76 -17.88 -3.65
CA ASN A 72 12.39 -19.13 -3.22
C ASN A 72 12.75 -19.18 -1.73
N ASP A 73 12.97 -18.03 -1.09
CA ASP A 73 13.56 -17.97 0.25
C ASP A 73 12.66 -17.29 1.29
N MET A 74 11.78 -16.38 0.87
CA MET A 74 10.87 -15.68 1.77
C MET A 74 9.92 -16.70 2.43
N PRO A 75 9.82 -16.73 3.78
CA PRO A 75 9.00 -17.71 4.48
C PRO A 75 7.55 -17.69 4.03
N ARG A 76 6.95 -18.88 3.98
CA ARG A 76 5.56 -19.10 3.56
C ARG A 76 4.71 -19.58 4.73
N THR A 77 3.46 -19.17 4.72
CA THR A 77 2.43 -19.67 5.62
C THR A 77 1.91 -21.04 5.17
N ASN A 78 1.05 -21.69 5.97
CA ASN A 78 0.52 -23.03 5.69
C ASN A 78 -0.17 -23.21 4.32
N GLU A 79 -0.67 -22.14 3.71
CA GLU A 79 -1.24 -22.15 2.36
C GLU A 79 -0.42 -21.26 1.41
N ASP A 80 0.92 -21.33 1.47
CA ASP A 80 1.83 -20.65 0.53
C ASP A 80 1.73 -19.11 0.46
N GLY A 81 0.94 -18.48 1.33
CA GLY A 81 0.90 -17.03 1.47
C GLY A 81 2.24 -16.49 1.98
N LEU A 82 2.69 -15.35 1.45
CA LEU A 82 3.91 -14.68 1.89
C LEU A 82 3.80 -14.30 3.37
N GLN A 83 4.64 -14.90 4.21
CA GLN A 83 4.66 -14.59 5.64
C GLN A 83 5.16 -13.16 5.85
N HIS A 84 4.53 -12.42 6.77
CA HIS A 84 4.92 -11.05 7.10
C HIS A 84 6.21 -10.98 7.94
N ALA A 85 7.32 -11.52 7.44
CA ALA A 85 8.60 -11.52 8.14
C ALA A 85 9.24 -10.12 8.13
N THR A 86 9.60 -9.61 9.31
CA THR A 86 10.22 -8.29 9.51
C THR A 86 11.57 -8.43 10.25
N TYR A 87 12.20 -7.31 10.64
CA TYR A 87 13.36 -7.35 11.56
C TYR A 87 13.00 -7.79 12.99
N GLY A 88 11.72 -7.75 13.33
CA GLY A 88 11.23 -8.11 14.67
C GLY A 88 10.94 -9.60 14.80
N PRO A 89 9.85 -9.99 15.47
CA PRO A 89 9.48 -11.40 15.57
C PRO A 89 9.29 -12.01 14.17
N GLU A 90 9.50 -13.33 14.08
CA GLU A 90 9.40 -14.09 12.84
C GLU A 90 8.03 -13.94 12.16
N ASN A 91 6.99 -13.61 12.93
CA ASN A 91 5.60 -13.56 12.50
C ASN A 91 5.19 -14.86 11.81
N LYS A 92 5.61 -15.99 12.41
CA LYS A 92 5.40 -17.33 11.88
C LYS A 92 3.93 -17.54 11.55
N ASN A 93 3.65 -18.00 10.32
CA ASN A 93 2.31 -18.33 9.88
C ASN A 93 1.33 -17.14 9.87
N GLN A 94 1.82 -15.91 9.67
CA GLN A 94 0.99 -14.70 9.66
C GLN A 94 0.92 -14.04 8.28
N LEU A 95 -0.30 -13.65 7.88
CA LEU A 95 -0.58 -12.77 6.74
C LEU A 95 -1.00 -11.41 7.27
N TRP A 96 -0.40 -10.34 6.77
CA TRP A 96 -0.73 -8.95 7.14
C TRP A 96 -1.10 -8.18 5.88
N ASP A 97 -1.92 -7.15 6.03
CA ASP A 97 -2.47 -6.38 4.90
C ASP A 97 -1.42 -5.65 4.05
N ASP A 98 -0.37 -5.14 4.68
CA ASP A 98 0.66 -4.33 4.04
C ASP A 98 1.61 -5.15 3.14
N THR A 99 1.69 -6.47 3.33
CA THR A 99 2.47 -7.39 2.47
C THR A 99 2.20 -7.18 0.97
N LEU A 100 0.93 -6.93 0.61
CA LEU A 100 0.53 -6.72 -0.78
C LEU A 100 1.20 -5.48 -1.39
N MET A 101 1.24 -4.38 -0.65
CA MET A 101 1.90 -3.15 -1.09
C MET A 101 3.43 -3.28 -1.05
N MET A 102 3.96 -3.81 0.06
CA MET A 102 5.39 -3.74 0.35
C MET A 102 6.22 -4.77 -0.44
N THR A 103 5.63 -5.92 -0.79
CA THR A 103 6.35 -7.00 -1.48
C THR A 103 5.70 -7.44 -2.78
N VAL A 104 4.38 -7.61 -2.81
CA VAL A 104 3.70 -8.19 -3.98
C VAL A 104 3.69 -7.26 -5.18
N LEU A 105 3.46 -5.95 -4.99
CA LEU A 105 3.57 -4.98 -6.09
C LEU A 105 5.00 -4.91 -6.68
N PRO A 106 6.08 -4.77 -5.88
CA PRO A 106 7.44 -4.90 -6.39
C PRO A 106 7.68 -6.18 -7.19
N LEU A 107 7.29 -7.35 -6.65
CA LEU A 107 7.46 -8.64 -7.33
C LEU A 107 6.77 -8.65 -8.70
N ALA A 108 5.50 -8.23 -8.75
CA ALA A 108 4.73 -8.18 -9.99
C ALA A 108 5.37 -7.23 -11.01
N LYS A 109 5.82 -6.05 -10.58
CA LYS A 109 6.44 -5.07 -11.48
C LYS A 109 7.76 -5.59 -12.03
N ILE A 110 8.59 -6.21 -11.20
CA ILE A 110 9.85 -6.84 -11.63
C ILE A 110 9.55 -7.99 -12.60
N GLY A 111 8.54 -8.82 -12.30
CA GLY A 111 8.14 -9.93 -13.16
C GLY A 111 7.73 -9.48 -14.55
N LYS A 112 6.93 -8.41 -14.62
CA LYS A 112 6.52 -7.80 -15.88
C LYS A 112 7.72 -7.25 -16.66
N LEU A 113 8.59 -6.53 -15.97
CA LEU A 113 9.77 -5.88 -16.54
C LEU A 113 10.80 -6.87 -17.09
N LEU A 114 11.01 -8.00 -16.39
CA LEU A 114 12.01 -9.02 -16.73
C LEU A 114 11.42 -10.22 -17.49
N ASN A 115 10.14 -10.15 -17.88
CA ASN A 115 9.41 -11.24 -18.56
C ASN A 115 9.43 -12.57 -17.79
N ARG A 116 9.16 -12.52 -16.48
CA ARG A 116 9.06 -13.66 -15.55
C ARG A 116 7.60 -13.93 -15.20
N PRO A 117 6.86 -14.71 -16.01
CA PRO A 117 5.43 -14.98 -15.78
C PRO A 117 5.14 -15.64 -14.42
N GLU A 118 6.07 -16.43 -13.89
CA GLU A 118 5.97 -17.06 -12.57
C GLU A 118 5.81 -16.05 -11.43
N TYR A 119 6.45 -14.88 -11.51
CA TYR A 119 6.30 -13.80 -10.52
C TYR A 119 4.92 -13.15 -10.61
N LEU A 120 4.33 -13.12 -11.82
CA LEU A 120 3.00 -12.56 -12.03
C LEU A 120 1.94 -13.48 -11.44
N GLU A 121 2.04 -14.79 -11.68
CA GLU A 121 1.12 -15.78 -11.10
C GLU A 121 1.22 -15.82 -9.58
N GLU A 122 2.44 -15.71 -9.03
CA GLU A 122 2.65 -15.55 -7.59
C GLU A 122 1.90 -14.32 -7.06
N ALA A 123 2.06 -13.17 -7.71
CA ALA A 123 1.35 -11.96 -7.29
C ALA A 123 -0.17 -12.12 -7.35
N ARG A 124 -0.70 -12.76 -8.40
CA ARG A 124 -2.13 -13.08 -8.52
C ARG A 124 -2.60 -13.93 -7.33
N TYR A 125 -1.84 -14.97 -7.00
CA TYR A 125 -2.14 -15.85 -5.88
C TYR A 125 -2.14 -15.12 -4.55
N GLN A 126 -1.12 -14.27 -4.32
CA GLN A 126 -0.99 -13.51 -3.07
C GLN A 126 -2.17 -12.57 -2.85
N PHE A 127 -2.66 -11.88 -3.88
CA PHE A 127 -3.89 -11.09 -3.74
C PHE A 127 -5.11 -11.95 -3.35
N MET A 128 -5.29 -13.12 -3.98
CA MET A 128 -6.43 -13.99 -3.68
C MET A 128 -6.40 -14.55 -2.25
N ILE A 129 -5.25 -15.01 -1.77
CA ILE A 129 -5.14 -15.56 -0.41
C ILE A 129 -5.28 -14.47 0.67
N HIS A 130 -4.74 -13.27 0.44
CA HIS A 130 -4.92 -12.16 1.37
C HIS A 130 -6.41 -11.75 1.43
N ILE A 131 -7.12 -11.68 0.29
CA ILE A 131 -8.59 -11.46 0.29
C ILE A 131 -9.31 -12.57 1.08
N LYS A 132 -8.94 -13.84 0.86
CA LYS A 132 -9.56 -15.00 1.52
C LYS A 132 -9.52 -14.88 3.05
N TYR A 133 -8.42 -14.41 3.62
CA TYR A 133 -8.17 -14.44 5.07
C TYR A 133 -8.34 -13.11 5.80
N LEU A 134 -8.19 -11.98 5.10
CA LEU A 134 -8.17 -10.67 5.74
C LEU A 134 -9.45 -9.86 5.51
N MET A 135 -10.17 -10.09 4.41
CA MET A 135 -11.39 -9.33 4.12
C MET A 135 -12.57 -9.84 4.94
N ASP A 136 -13.19 -8.96 5.73
CA ASP A 136 -14.48 -9.22 6.37
C ASP A 136 -15.62 -9.02 5.36
N LYS A 137 -16.37 -10.10 5.10
CA LYS A 137 -17.48 -10.11 4.14
C LYS A 137 -18.71 -9.35 4.64
N ARG A 138 -18.81 -9.05 5.94
CA ARG A 138 -19.95 -8.33 6.51
C ARG A 138 -19.85 -6.83 6.26
N THR A 139 -18.67 -6.27 6.48
CA THR A 139 -18.42 -4.83 6.36
C THR A 139 -17.80 -4.45 5.02
N GLY A 140 -16.99 -5.33 4.42
CA GLY A 140 -16.11 -5.01 3.29
C GLY A 140 -14.77 -4.41 3.70
N LEU A 141 -14.52 -4.24 5.01
CA LEU A 141 -13.24 -3.83 5.56
C LEU A 141 -12.30 -5.02 5.75
N TRP A 142 -11.05 -4.73 6.06
CA TRP A 142 -10.00 -5.73 6.21
C TRP A 142 -9.47 -5.76 7.64
N TYR A 143 -9.34 -6.96 8.20
CA TYR A 143 -8.57 -7.16 9.42
C TYR A 143 -7.09 -6.92 9.14
N HIS A 144 -6.39 -6.35 10.12
CA HIS A 144 -4.95 -6.07 10.01
C HIS A 144 -4.13 -7.33 9.70
N GLY A 145 -4.50 -8.48 10.28
CA GLY A 145 -3.80 -9.72 10.03
C GLY A 145 -4.61 -10.99 10.30
N TRP A 146 -3.99 -12.10 9.90
CA TRP A 146 -4.45 -13.46 10.08
C TRP A 146 -3.29 -14.32 10.57
N THR A 147 -3.57 -15.26 11.46
CA THR A 147 -2.62 -16.29 11.88
C THR A 147 -3.19 -17.68 11.63
N PHE A 148 -2.38 -18.55 11.01
CA PHE A 148 -2.70 -19.99 10.95
C PHE A 148 -2.42 -20.70 12.27
N GLU A 149 -1.69 -20.06 13.19
CA GLU A 149 -1.59 -20.52 14.58
C GLU A 149 -2.89 -20.12 15.29
N GLY A 150 -3.81 -21.07 15.43
CA GLY A 150 -5.12 -20.85 16.06
C GLY A 150 -6.22 -20.36 15.11
N ASN A 151 -5.91 -20.07 13.85
CA ASN A 151 -6.87 -19.73 12.79
C ASN A 151 -7.82 -18.58 13.16
N HIS A 152 -7.26 -17.40 13.46
CA HIS A 152 -8.04 -16.22 13.81
C HIS A 152 -7.40 -14.91 13.30
N ASN A 153 -8.17 -13.82 13.34
CA ASN A 153 -7.77 -12.48 12.90
C ASN A 153 -7.34 -11.56 14.07
N TYR A 154 -6.58 -12.08 15.03
CA TYR A 154 -6.11 -11.32 16.21
C TYR A 154 -7.23 -10.56 16.92
N ALA A 155 -7.08 -9.25 17.10
CA ALA A 155 -8.06 -8.34 17.70
C ALA A 155 -9.28 -8.05 16.80
N GLU A 156 -9.35 -8.63 15.60
CA GLU A 156 -10.36 -8.33 14.58
C GLU A 156 -10.40 -6.82 14.26
N ALA A 157 -9.22 -6.18 14.26
CA ALA A 157 -9.10 -4.74 14.10
C ALA A 157 -9.20 -4.30 12.64
N PHE A 158 -10.19 -3.45 12.32
CA PHE A 158 -10.26 -2.70 11.07
C PHE A 158 -9.35 -1.46 11.14
N TRP A 159 -8.05 -1.71 11.23
CA TRP A 159 -7.05 -0.66 11.34
C TRP A 159 -6.93 0.14 10.03
N ALA A 160 -7.01 1.47 10.15
CA ALA A 160 -7.16 2.36 9.01
C ALA A 160 -5.95 2.35 8.05
N ARG A 161 -4.72 2.48 8.56
CA ARG A 161 -3.54 2.47 7.68
C ARG A 161 -3.35 1.11 7.04
N GLY A 162 -3.65 0.04 7.76
CA GLY A 162 -3.70 -1.31 7.20
C GLY A 162 -4.64 -1.41 6.00
N ASN A 163 -5.89 -0.99 6.19
CA ASN A 163 -6.91 -0.94 5.15
C ASN A 163 -6.50 -0.07 3.94
N CYS A 164 -5.78 1.04 4.16
CA CYS A 164 -5.39 1.94 3.09
C CYS A 164 -4.41 1.29 2.10
N TRP A 165 -3.60 0.32 2.55
CA TRP A 165 -2.67 -0.39 1.67
C TRP A 165 -3.39 -1.16 0.57
N LEU A 166 -4.56 -1.74 0.88
CA LEU A 166 -5.39 -2.43 -0.11
C LEU A 166 -6.02 -1.46 -1.09
N THR A 167 -6.49 -0.32 -0.59
CA THR A 167 -7.09 0.73 -1.42
C THR A 167 -6.07 1.29 -2.42
N ILE A 168 -4.79 1.37 -2.04
CA ILE A 168 -3.65 1.71 -2.91
C ILE A 168 -3.31 0.55 -3.85
N ALA A 169 -3.13 -0.66 -3.32
CA ALA A 169 -2.51 -1.77 -4.03
C ALA A 169 -3.42 -2.40 -5.09
N ILE A 170 -4.74 -2.42 -4.87
CA ILE A 170 -5.68 -3.04 -5.81
C ILE A 170 -5.68 -2.32 -7.18
N PRO A 171 -5.86 -0.98 -7.28
CA PRO A 171 -5.76 -0.30 -8.56
C PRO A 171 -4.38 -0.45 -9.22
N GLU A 172 -3.31 -0.46 -8.42
CA GLU A 172 -1.93 -0.59 -8.91
C GLU A 172 -1.64 -1.97 -9.49
N ILE A 173 -2.05 -3.07 -8.84
CA ILE A 173 -1.79 -4.42 -9.37
C ILE A 173 -2.56 -4.69 -10.66
N ILE A 174 -3.78 -4.15 -10.80
CA ILE A 174 -4.57 -4.27 -12.04
C ILE A 174 -3.81 -3.66 -13.23
N GLU A 175 -3.15 -2.51 -13.01
CA GLU A 175 -2.33 -1.86 -14.04
C GLU A 175 -1.02 -2.59 -14.29
N ILE A 176 -0.30 -2.99 -13.24
CA ILE A 176 0.99 -3.70 -13.35
C ILE A 176 0.84 -5.01 -14.11
N LEU A 177 -0.21 -5.78 -13.81
CA LEU A 177 -0.50 -7.05 -14.48
C LEU A 177 -1.19 -6.86 -15.84
N GLU A 178 -1.62 -5.64 -16.18
CA GLU A 178 -2.39 -5.32 -17.39
C GLU A 178 -3.63 -6.21 -17.57
N LEU A 179 -4.38 -6.43 -16.47
CA LEU A 179 -5.51 -7.35 -16.50
C LEU A 179 -6.61 -6.86 -17.45
N SER A 180 -7.05 -7.75 -18.35
CA SER A 180 -8.16 -7.47 -19.26
C SER A 180 -9.50 -7.35 -18.52
N LYS A 181 -10.51 -6.76 -19.16
CA LYS A 181 -11.85 -6.59 -18.54
C LYS A 181 -12.52 -7.93 -18.24
N GLU A 182 -12.18 -8.96 -18.99
CA GLU A 182 -12.72 -10.32 -18.90
C GLU A 182 -12.02 -11.16 -17.82
N ASP A 183 -10.82 -10.76 -17.37
CA ASP A 183 -10.04 -11.45 -16.35
C ASP A 183 -10.83 -11.55 -15.02
N ALA A 184 -10.95 -12.77 -14.50
CA ALA A 184 -11.71 -13.05 -13.28
C ALA A 184 -11.08 -12.41 -12.03
N LEU A 185 -9.74 -12.36 -11.95
CA LEU A 185 -9.05 -11.68 -10.85
C LEU A 185 -9.34 -10.18 -10.89
N ARG A 186 -9.35 -9.57 -12.08
CA ARG A 186 -9.70 -8.14 -12.19
C ARG A 186 -11.10 -7.87 -11.65
N LYS A 187 -12.08 -8.71 -11.97
CA LYS A 187 -13.45 -8.58 -11.45
C LYS A 187 -13.48 -8.70 -9.94
N LEU A 188 -12.87 -9.76 -9.39
CA LEU A 188 -12.76 -9.98 -7.95
C LEU A 188 -12.13 -8.78 -7.23
N LEU A 189 -11.01 -8.26 -7.76
CA LEU A 189 -10.29 -7.11 -7.21
C LEU A 189 -11.15 -5.84 -7.20
N ILE A 190 -11.86 -5.54 -8.29
CA ILE A 190 -12.72 -4.36 -8.37
C ILE A 190 -13.91 -4.48 -7.42
N GLU A 191 -14.56 -5.64 -7.37
CA GLU A 191 -15.68 -5.91 -6.44
C GLU A 191 -15.23 -5.78 -4.98
N THR A 192 -14.04 -6.31 -4.67
CA THR A 192 -13.40 -6.21 -3.35
C THR A 192 -13.12 -4.76 -2.97
N LEU A 193 -12.52 -3.99 -3.89
CA LEU A 193 -12.24 -2.57 -3.68
C LEU A 193 -13.54 -1.76 -3.52
N GLU A 194 -14.56 -2.02 -4.32
CA GLU A 194 -15.84 -1.31 -4.23
C GLU A 194 -16.53 -1.58 -2.88
N ALA A 195 -16.48 -2.82 -2.39
CA ALA A 195 -17.01 -3.16 -1.06
C ALA A 195 -16.29 -2.35 0.04
N GLN A 196 -14.96 -2.29 -0.01
CA GLN A 196 -14.18 -1.49 0.94
C GLN A 196 -14.51 0.01 0.82
N VAL A 197 -14.55 0.58 -0.38
CA VAL A 197 -14.83 2.01 -0.59
C VAL A 197 -16.24 2.40 -0.17
N ARG A 198 -17.22 1.50 -0.31
CA ARG A 198 -18.58 1.69 0.23
C ARG A 198 -18.59 1.76 1.75
N ALA A 199 -17.82 0.91 2.42
CA ALA A 199 -17.64 0.96 3.87
C ALA A 199 -16.93 2.25 4.29
N LEU A 200 -15.83 2.61 3.62
CA LEU A 200 -15.10 3.84 3.87
C LEU A 200 -15.98 5.09 3.72
N LYS A 201 -16.83 5.16 2.69
CA LYS A 201 -17.82 6.24 2.52
C LYS A 201 -18.76 6.36 3.73
N THR A 202 -19.11 5.25 4.36
CA THR A 202 -19.99 5.21 5.54
C THR A 202 -19.26 5.67 6.81
N TYR A 203 -17.99 5.32 6.96
CA TYR A 203 -17.19 5.61 8.15
C TYR A 203 -16.35 6.90 8.07
N GLN A 204 -16.46 7.66 6.97
CA GLN A 204 -15.74 8.93 6.83
C GLN A 204 -16.25 9.95 7.84
N SER A 205 -15.37 10.50 8.68
CA SER A 205 -15.73 11.50 9.68
C SER A 205 -16.17 12.82 9.04
N GLU A 206 -16.73 13.73 9.84
CA GLU A 206 -17.12 15.06 9.38
C GLU A 206 -15.92 15.86 8.83
N SER A 207 -14.74 15.69 9.44
CA SER A 207 -13.48 16.31 9.01
C SER A 207 -12.98 15.82 7.63
N GLY A 208 -13.57 14.75 7.10
CA GLY A 208 -13.11 14.09 5.87
C GLY A 208 -12.05 13.01 6.10
N LEU A 209 -11.40 12.98 7.27
CA LEU A 209 -10.48 11.91 7.67
C LEU A 209 -11.23 10.64 8.12
N TRP A 210 -10.48 9.55 8.31
CA TRP A 210 -10.94 8.33 8.97
C TRP A 210 -10.30 8.16 10.34
N HIS A 211 -11.05 7.51 11.23
CA HIS A 211 -10.60 7.07 12.55
C HIS A 211 -9.62 5.88 12.41
N THR A 212 -8.64 5.77 13.31
CA THR A 212 -7.60 4.72 13.24
C THR A 212 -8.18 3.31 13.34
N LEU A 213 -9.31 3.14 14.04
CA LEU A 213 -10.18 1.99 13.94
C LEU A 213 -11.42 2.47 13.18
N LEU A 214 -11.59 1.96 11.95
CA LEU A 214 -12.53 2.53 10.99
C LEU A 214 -13.98 2.55 11.49
N ASP A 215 -14.37 1.53 12.25
CA ASP A 215 -15.71 1.35 12.79
C ASP A 215 -15.88 1.90 14.22
N ASP A 216 -14.85 2.57 14.77
CA ASP A 216 -14.87 3.15 16.11
C ASP A 216 -14.62 4.68 16.07
N PRO A 217 -15.70 5.49 16.09
CA PRO A 217 -15.60 6.95 16.06
C PRO A 217 -15.02 7.55 17.36
N SER A 218 -14.82 6.76 18.41
CA SER A 218 -14.14 7.23 19.63
C SER A 218 -12.61 7.19 19.53
N SER A 219 -12.08 6.46 18.55
CA SER A 219 -10.64 6.43 18.28
C SER A 219 -10.19 7.72 17.55
N TYR A 220 -8.89 8.04 17.54
CA TYR A 220 -8.40 9.27 16.91
C TYR A 220 -8.46 9.20 15.37
N VAL A 221 -8.57 10.35 14.70
CA VAL A 221 -8.45 10.43 13.23
C VAL A 221 -6.99 10.32 12.78
N GLU A 222 -6.75 9.66 11.65
CA GLU A 222 -5.40 9.29 11.21
C GLU A 222 -5.12 9.72 9.76
N SER A 223 -4.11 10.56 9.59
CA SER A 223 -3.83 11.27 8.35
C SER A 223 -3.18 10.40 7.28
N SER A 224 -2.31 9.46 7.67
CA SER A 224 -1.61 8.63 6.68
C SER A 224 -2.55 7.65 5.97
N ALA A 225 -3.45 7.01 6.71
CA ALA A 225 -4.53 6.19 6.19
C ALA A 225 -5.45 7.00 5.27
N THR A 226 -5.85 8.20 5.72
CA THR A 226 -6.69 9.11 4.93
C THR A 226 -6.04 9.44 3.58
N ALA A 227 -4.74 9.72 3.55
CA ALA A 227 -4.01 9.96 2.32
C ALA A 227 -3.99 8.73 1.39
N GLY A 228 -3.78 7.54 1.95
CA GLY A 228 -3.82 6.28 1.19
C GLY A 228 -5.20 5.98 0.60
N PHE A 229 -6.26 6.16 1.38
CA PHE A 229 -7.64 6.01 0.91
C PHE A 229 -7.96 7.00 -0.21
N ALA A 230 -7.65 8.28 -0.01
CA ALA A 230 -7.89 9.31 -1.01
C ALA A 230 -7.19 9.01 -2.33
N TYR A 231 -5.92 8.61 -2.29
CA TYR A 231 -5.18 8.15 -3.47
C TYR A 231 -5.89 6.99 -4.18
N GLY A 232 -6.15 5.91 -3.45
CA GLY A 232 -6.65 4.67 -4.04
C GLY A 232 -8.05 4.83 -4.64
N ILE A 233 -8.94 5.54 -3.93
CA ILE A 233 -10.28 5.87 -4.41
C ILE A 233 -10.19 6.72 -5.68
N LEU A 234 -9.40 7.79 -5.65
CA LEU A 234 -9.32 8.73 -6.76
C LEU A 234 -8.73 8.07 -8.02
N LYS A 235 -7.67 7.29 -7.85
CA LYS A 235 -7.09 6.47 -8.92
C LYS A 235 -8.11 5.50 -9.49
N ALA A 236 -8.83 4.76 -8.65
CA ALA A 236 -9.85 3.82 -9.11
C ALA A 236 -10.99 4.50 -9.88
N VAL A 237 -11.37 5.72 -9.50
CA VAL A 237 -12.33 6.55 -10.25
C VAL A 237 -11.75 7.01 -11.60
N HIS A 238 -10.52 7.53 -11.64
CA HIS A 238 -9.85 7.95 -12.87
C HIS A 238 -9.68 6.80 -13.87
N LYS A 239 -9.36 5.60 -13.38
CA LYS A 239 -9.25 4.38 -14.18
C LYS A 239 -10.61 3.74 -14.53
N ARG A 240 -11.72 4.34 -14.07
CA ARG A 240 -13.10 3.84 -14.26
C ARG A 240 -13.30 2.42 -13.71
N TYR A 241 -12.56 2.08 -12.67
CA TYR A 241 -12.80 0.86 -11.89
C TYR A 241 -13.99 1.06 -10.96
N LEU A 242 -14.14 2.27 -10.41
CA LEU A 242 -15.24 2.64 -9.54
C LEU A 242 -16.12 3.75 -10.14
N PRO A 243 -17.41 3.82 -9.74
CA PRO A 243 -18.32 4.91 -10.08
C PRO A 243 -17.81 6.32 -9.74
N GLN A 244 -18.19 7.31 -10.56
CA GLN A 244 -17.77 8.71 -10.38
C GLN A 244 -18.23 9.33 -9.05
N GLU A 245 -19.30 8.81 -8.43
CA GLU A 245 -19.79 9.33 -7.14
C GLU A 245 -18.77 9.19 -6.00
N TYR A 246 -17.82 8.24 -6.09
CA TYR A 246 -16.79 8.07 -5.07
C TYR A 246 -15.72 9.16 -5.12
N LYS A 247 -15.70 9.99 -6.16
CA LYS A 247 -14.82 11.16 -6.27
C LYS A 247 -14.98 12.12 -5.09
N GLU A 248 -16.22 12.37 -4.67
CA GLU A 248 -16.52 13.26 -3.54
C GLU A 248 -15.96 12.73 -2.22
N VAL A 249 -15.90 11.40 -2.04
CA VAL A 249 -15.29 10.77 -0.86
C VAL A 249 -13.80 11.09 -0.80
N ALA A 250 -13.09 10.95 -1.92
CA ALA A 250 -11.67 11.29 -2.03
C ALA A 250 -11.43 12.81 -1.86
N TYR A 251 -12.30 13.66 -2.41
CA TYR A 251 -12.14 15.11 -2.30
C TYR A 251 -12.33 15.65 -0.89
N ARG A 252 -13.33 15.13 -0.15
CA ARG A 252 -13.47 15.43 1.28
C ARG A 252 -12.24 15.00 2.07
N ALA A 253 -11.69 13.82 1.77
CA ALA A 253 -10.48 13.32 2.40
C ALA A 253 -9.26 14.21 2.15
N ILE A 254 -9.08 14.65 0.90
CA ILE A 254 -8.01 15.56 0.51
C ILE A 254 -8.16 16.91 1.21
N GLN A 255 -9.36 17.47 1.27
CA GLN A 255 -9.60 18.73 1.97
C GLN A 255 -9.22 18.62 3.45
N GLY A 256 -9.69 17.58 4.14
CA GLY A 256 -9.31 17.34 5.53
C GLY A 256 -7.81 17.12 5.71
N LEU A 257 -7.18 16.39 4.78
CA LEU A 257 -5.74 16.13 4.81
C LEU A 257 -4.90 17.41 4.66
N LEU A 258 -5.34 18.37 3.83
CA LEU A 258 -4.67 19.66 3.68
C LEU A 258 -4.65 20.45 4.99
N GLU A 259 -5.68 20.33 5.83
CA GLU A 259 -5.71 20.93 7.17
C GLU A 259 -4.72 20.29 8.16
N GLN A 260 -4.16 19.12 7.81
CA GLN A 260 -3.17 18.41 8.62
C GLN A 260 -1.72 18.70 8.21
N ILE A 261 -1.52 19.55 7.19
CA ILE A 261 -0.18 19.95 6.74
C ILE A 261 0.15 21.28 7.40
N ASP A 262 1.21 21.29 8.20
CA ASP A 262 1.65 22.53 8.85
C ASP A 262 2.42 23.47 7.89
N GLU A 263 2.81 24.65 8.39
CA GLU A 263 3.54 25.66 7.61
C GLU A 263 4.91 25.19 7.10
N LYS A 264 5.47 24.11 7.66
CA LYS A 264 6.73 23.50 7.23
C LYS A 264 6.52 22.38 6.21
N GLY A 265 5.27 22.02 5.91
CA GLY A 265 4.92 20.90 5.05
C GLY A 265 4.94 19.56 5.77
N GLU A 266 4.97 19.55 7.10
CA GLU A 266 4.92 18.34 7.91
C GLU A 266 3.47 17.88 8.07
N VAL A 267 3.23 16.60 7.81
CA VAL A 267 1.90 15.99 7.93
C VAL A 267 1.72 15.52 9.37
N GLN A 268 0.78 16.16 10.05
CA GLN A 268 0.40 15.90 11.44
C GLN A 268 -0.61 14.76 11.54
N ASN A 269 -0.97 14.36 12.76
CA ASN A 269 -1.97 13.30 13.04
C ASN A 269 -1.66 11.96 12.36
N VAL A 270 -0.37 11.62 12.30
CA VAL A 270 0.11 10.34 11.79
C VAL A 270 0.45 9.42 12.96
N SER A 271 -0.06 8.18 12.97
CA SER A 271 0.31 7.23 14.02
C SER A 271 1.67 6.57 13.73
N ILE A 272 2.44 6.23 14.78
CA ILE A 272 3.77 5.59 14.65
C ILE A 272 3.70 4.17 14.09
N GLY A 273 4.85 3.57 13.80
CA GLY A 273 4.96 2.20 13.30
C GLY A 273 4.15 1.24 14.17
N THR A 274 3.24 0.50 13.55
CA THR A 274 2.21 -0.29 14.23
C THR A 274 2.37 -1.75 13.83
N GLY A 275 2.65 -2.62 14.80
CA GLY A 275 2.63 -4.07 14.60
C GLY A 275 1.24 -4.65 14.83
N MET A 276 1.14 -5.98 14.80
CA MET A 276 -0.11 -6.68 15.14
C MET A 276 -0.47 -6.47 16.61
N GLY A 277 -1.68 -5.97 16.87
CA GLY A 277 -2.22 -5.83 18.22
C GLY A 277 -3.17 -6.96 18.60
N ASP A 278 -3.08 -7.40 19.87
CA ASP A 278 -3.96 -8.42 20.45
C ASP A 278 -5.28 -7.86 21.01
N SER A 279 -5.46 -6.53 21.01
CA SER A 279 -6.69 -5.87 21.43
C SER A 279 -6.97 -4.60 20.61
N LEU A 280 -8.22 -4.14 20.59
CA LEU A 280 -8.57 -2.85 19.97
C LEU A 280 -7.94 -1.66 20.73
N ASP A 281 -7.77 -1.78 22.06
CA ASP A 281 -7.13 -0.75 22.87
C ASP A 281 -5.67 -0.51 22.48
N PHE A 282 -4.97 -1.54 21.99
CA PHE A 282 -3.64 -1.36 21.42
C PHE A 282 -3.66 -0.29 20.32
N TYR A 283 -4.61 -0.38 19.37
CA TYR A 283 -4.72 0.54 18.24
C TYR A 283 -5.18 1.94 18.67
N ARG A 284 -6.08 2.04 19.66
CA ARG A 284 -6.55 3.31 20.21
C ARG A 284 -5.43 4.14 20.85
N ASN A 285 -4.40 3.49 21.38
CA ASN A 285 -3.36 4.11 22.21
C ASN A 285 -2.01 4.28 21.50
N ILE A 286 -1.95 4.11 20.18
CA ILE A 286 -0.71 4.28 19.41
C ILE A 286 -0.31 5.76 19.44
N GLY A 287 0.99 6.02 19.66
CA GLY A 287 1.55 7.37 19.63
C GLY A 287 1.36 8.06 18.28
N ILE A 288 1.12 9.37 18.31
CA ILE A 288 0.89 10.20 17.14
C ILE A 288 2.04 11.22 17.02
N THR A 289 2.70 11.24 15.87
CA THR A 289 3.78 12.18 15.52
C THR A 289 3.96 12.18 14.01
N ALA A 290 4.60 13.19 13.45
CA ALA A 290 4.97 13.12 12.04
C ALA A 290 5.91 11.94 11.77
N MET A 291 5.62 11.23 10.68
CA MET A 291 6.34 10.03 10.27
C MET A 291 6.54 10.01 8.76
N PRO A 292 7.67 9.48 8.25
CA PRO A 292 7.99 9.50 6.82
C PRO A 292 6.89 8.95 5.90
N TYR A 293 6.15 7.92 6.31
CA TYR A 293 5.05 7.36 5.51
C TYR A 293 3.83 8.30 5.43
N GLY A 294 3.60 9.17 6.43
CA GLY A 294 2.60 10.23 6.35
C GLY A 294 2.90 11.19 5.21
N GLN A 295 4.12 11.74 5.14
CA GLN A 295 4.56 12.58 4.02
C GLN A 295 4.50 11.81 2.69
N SER A 296 4.92 10.55 2.69
CA SER A 296 4.96 9.70 1.50
C SER A 296 3.59 9.50 0.87
N LEU A 297 2.60 9.13 1.69
CA LEU A 297 1.23 8.88 1.24
C LEU A 297 0.53 10.17 0.83
N THR A 298 0.80 11.28 1.54
CA THR A 298 0.27 12.60 1.15
C THR A 298 0.82 13.03 -0.22
N VAL A 299 2.11 12.87 -0.49
CA VAL A 299 2.69 13.16 -1.82
C VAL A 299 2.05 12.28 -2.90
N LEU A 300 1.85 10.99 -2.62
CA LEU A 300 1.21 10.06 -3.55
C LEU A 300 -0.24 10.49 -3.85
N CYS A 301 -1.01 10.83 -2.81
CA CYS A 301 -2.38 11.33 -2.90
C CYS A 301 -2.49 12.63 -3.71
N LEU A 302 -1.70 13.65 -3.34
CA LEU A 302 -1.74 14.95 -4.02
C LEU A 302 -1.25 14.85 -5.47
N THR A 303 -0.36 13.91 -5.78
CA THR A 303 0.02 13.63 -7.16
C THR A 303 -1.14 13.07 -7.97
N GLU A 304 -1.90 12.10 -7.43
CA GLU A 304 -3.08 11.58 -8.13
C GLU A 304 -4.17 12.66 -8.27
N LEU A 305 -4.29 13.58 -7.31
CA LEU A 305 -5.20 14.73 -7.42
C LEU A 305 -4.93 15.58 -8.65
N LEU A 306 -3.66 15.77 -9.03
CA LEU A 306 -3.32 16.57 -10.22
C LEU A 306 -3.96 15.98 -11.49
N VAL A 307 -4.26 14.68 -11.54
CA VAL A 307 -4.88 14.03 -12.72
C VAL A 307 -6.30 14.55 -12.94
N SER A 308 -6.98 15.01 -11.87
CA SER A 308 -8.29 15.65 -11.99
C SER A 308 -8.27 16.99 -12.74
N TYR A 309 -7.08 17.56 -13.00
CA TYR A 309 -6.89 18.84 -13.68
C TYR A 309 -6.20 18.70 -15.06
N CYS A 310 -5.99 17.46 -15.53
CA CYS A 310 -5.49 17.15 -16.87
C CYS A 310 -6.64 16.83 -17.82
#